data_AF-A0A0U1LZT3-F1
#
_entry.id   AF-A0A0U1LZT3-F1
#
_cell.length_a   1.000
_cell.length_b   1.000
_cell.length_c   1.000
_cell.angle_alpha   90.00
_cell.angle_beta   90.00
_cell.angle_gamma   90.00
#
_symmetry.space_group_name_H-M   'P 1'
#
loop_
_entity.id
_entity.type
_entity.pdbx_description
1 polymer ?
#
loop_
_entity_poly.entity_id
_entity_poly.type
_entity_poly.pdbx_seq_one_letter_code
_entity_poly.pdbx_strand_id
1 'polypeptide(L)'
;MYSLNIPVSVIRTKIRQQFEKHRYVSQLKVIDVLLFQSHAEFQETLNYWKQLSHVMKYFRQEEEPAARLPANFISGFLEGRN
;
A
#
# COMPACT_ATOMS: atom_id res chain seq x y z
N MET A 1 0.38 20.84 -2.67
CA MET A 1 0.06 20.00 -1.50
C MET A 1 -1.05 19.04 -1.93
N TYR A 2 -0.99 17.75 -1.53
CA TYR A 2 -1.98 16.76 -1.95
C TYR A 2 -3.31 17.03 -1.27
N SER A 3 -4.37 17.19 -2.05
CA SER A 3 -5.74 17.28 -1.52
C SER A 3 -6.35 15.89 -1.41
N LEU A 4 -6.06 15.19 -0.31
CA LEU A 4 -6.61 13.85 -0.05
C LEU A 4 -7.90 13.95 0.74
N ASN A 5 -8.98 13.32 0.25
CA ASN A 5 -10.26 13.20 0.95
C ASN A 5 -10.25 12.07 1.99
N ILE A 6 -9.13 11.86 2.68
CA ILE A 6 -8.90 10.75 3.60
C ILE A 6 -8.41 11.32 4.94
N PRO A 7 -8.94 10.89 6.09
CA PRO A 7 -8.49 11.38 7.39
C PRO A 7 -7.05 10.94 7.69
N VAL A 8 -6.32 11.79 8.42
CA VAL A 8 -4.91 11.56 8.77
C VAL A 8 -4.70 10.23 9.52
N SER A 9 -5.68 9.80 10.32
CA SER A 9 -5.65 8.50 11.03
C SER A 9 -5.57 7.31 10.07
N VAL A 10 -6.32 7.34 8.97
CA VAL A 10 -6.32 6.29 7.95
C VAL A 10 -4.98 6.28 7.21
N ILE A 11 -4.41 7.46 6.91
CA ILE A 11 -3.07 7.57 6.30
C ILE A 11 -2.01 6.93 7.21
N ARG A 12 -1.98 7.26 8.50
CA ARG A 12 -1.03 6.65 9.45
C ARG A 12 -1.23 5.14 9.58
N THR A 13 -2.48 4.69 9.56
CA THR A 13 -2.81 3.26 9.59
C THR A 13 -2.29 2.56 8.34
N LYS A 14 -2.41 3.16 7.15
CA LYS A 14 -1.82 2.64 5.92
C LYS A 14 -0.31 2.59 5.96
N ILE A 15 0.35 3.63 6.45
CA ILE A 15 1.81 3.63 6.62
C ILE A 15 2.21 2.42 7.48
N ARG A 16 1.55 2.23 8.62
CA ARG A 16 1.79 1.06 9.47
C ARG A 16 1.58 -0.25 8.71
N GLN A 17 0.46 -0.41 8.00
CA GLN A 17 0.20 -1.61 7.19
C GLN A 17 1.32 -1.92 6.19
N GLN A 18 1.93 -0.90 5.54
CA GLN A 18 3.04 -1.14 4.61
C GLN A 18 4.32 -1.62 5.30
N PHE A 19 4.63 -1.11 6.49
CA PHE A 19 5.74 -1.63 7.31
C PHE A 19 5.47 -3.06 7.79
N GLU A 20 4.24 -3.34 8.20
CA GLU A 20 3.84 -4.67 8.68
C GLU A 20 3.94 -5.77 7.60
N LYS A 21 3.76 -5.42 6.32
CA LYS A 21 3.96 -6.38 5.20
C LYS A 21 5.35 -7.01 5.17
N HIS A 22 6.36 -6.27 5.62
CA HIS A 22 7.76 -6.72 5.59
C HIS A 22 8.29 -7.10 6.99
N ARG A 23 7.41 -7.25 7.99
CA ARG A 23 7.80 -7.54 9.39
C ARG A 23 8.69 -8.78 9.52
N TYR A 24 8.42 -9.83 8.75
CA TYR A 24 9.06 -11.14 8.89
C TYR A 24 10.28 -11.33 7.98
N VAL A 25 10.75 -10.27 7.32
CA VAL A 25 11.97 -10.34 6.50
C VAL A 25 13.19 -10.37 7.42
N SER A 26 13.91 -11.48 7.43
CA SER A 26 15.11 -11.68 8.28
C SER A 26 16.43 -11.47 7.54
N GLN A 27 16.41 -11.46 6.20
CA GLN A 27 17.63 -11.36 5.39
C GLN A 27 18.13 -9.92 5.34
N LEU A 28 19.32 -9.66 5.90
CA LEU A 28 19.89 -8.31 6.04
C LEU A 28 19.97 -7.52 4.71
N LYS A 29 20.47 -8.15 3.64
CA LYS A 29 20.59 -7.51 2.32
C LYS A 29 19.24 -7.06 1.76
N VAL A 30 18.16 -7.78 2.08
CA VAL A 30 16.80 -7.43 1.64
C VAL A 30 16.29 -6.25 2.46
N ILE A 31 16.54 -6.23 3.76
CA ILE A 31 16.17 -5.12 4.65
C ILE A 31 16.81 -3.81 4.17
N ASP A 32 18.10 -3.83 3.80
CA ASP A 32 18.80 -2.64 3.30
C ASP A 32 18.12 -2.05 2.05
N VAL A 33 17.76 -2.92 1.10
CA VAL A 33 17.05 -2.51 -0.12
C VAL A 33 15.65 -1.95 0.20
N LEU A 34 14.92 -2.58 1.12
CA LEU A 34 13.60 -2.11 1.55
C LEU A 34 13.66 -0.73 2.22
N LEU A 35 14.67 -0.51 3.08
CA LEU A 35 14.90 0.79 3.72
C LEU A 35 15.25 1.86 2.70
N PHE A 36 16.12 1.54 1.73
CA PHE A 36 16.47 2.46 0.64
C PHE A 36 15.24 2.85 -0.19
N GLN A 37 14.42 1.86 -0.58
CA GLN A 37 13.18 2.11 -1.32
C GLN A 37 12.19 2.95 -0.51
N SER A 38 12.03 2.66 0.80
CA SER A 38 11.16 3.45 1.67
C SER A 38 11.62 4.91 1.80
N HIS A 39 12.93 5.15 1.80
CA HIS A 39 13.46 6.52 1.85
C HIS A 39 13.24 7.26 0.53
N ALA A 40 13.45 6.59 -0.61
CA ALA A 40 13.15 7.16 -1.92
C ALA A 40 11.67 7.53 -2.04
N GLU A 41 10.77 6.64 -1.61
CA GLU A 41 9.32 6.87 -1.58
C GLU A 41 8.93 8.11 -0.75
N PHE A 42 9.57 8.27 0.41
CA PHE A 42 9.38 9.43 1.28
C PHE A 42 9.86 10.73 0.64
N GLN A 43 11.04 10.72 0.00
CA GLN A 43 11.56 11.90 -0.69
C GLN A 43 10.67 12.30 -1.88
N GLU A 44 10.22 11.34 -2.68
CA GLU A 44 9.33 11.60 -3.82
C GLU A 44 7.98 12.22 -3.40
N THR A 45 7.44 11.79 -2.26
CA THR A 45 6.17 12.33 -1.74
C THR A 45 6.35 13.68 -1.06
N LEU A 46 7.43 13.88 -0.29
CA LEU A 46 7.71 15.15 0.38
C LEU A 46 8.01 16.26 -0.64
N ASN A 47 8.86 15.97 -1.63
CA ASN A 47 9.26 16.92 -2.67
C ASN A 47 8.19 17.12 -3.76
N TYR A 48 7.02 16.48 -3.61
CA TYR A 48 5.90 16.62 -4.54
C TYR A 48 6.20 16.15 -5.97
N TRP A 49 7.09 15.16 -6.11
CA TRP A 49 7.40 14.54 -7.41
C TRP A 49 6.31 13.58 -7.85
N LYS A 50 5.58 13.00 -6.90
CA LYS A 50 4.40 12.17 -7.18
C LYS A 50 3.15 13.00 -7.45
N GLN A 51 2.28 12.48 -8.31
CA GLN A 51 0.92 12.97 -8.47
C GLN A 51 -0.06 12.26 -7.53
N LEU A 52 -1.27 12.82 -7.37
CA LEU A 52 -2.31 12.27 -6.50
C LEU A 52 -2.65 10.80 -6.81
N SER A 53 -2.72 10.43 -8.09
CA SER A 53 -2.95 9.05 -8.54
C SER A 53 -1.95 8.03 -7.97
N HIS A 54 -0.67 8.42 -7.85
CA HIS A 54 0.38 7.57 -7.29
C HIS A 54 0.17 7.32 -5.80
N VAL A 55 -0.27 8.34 -5.06
CA VAL A 55 -0.58 8.23 -3.63
C VAL A 55 -1.86 7.40 -3.42
N MET A 56 -2.90 7.65 -4.22
CA MET A 56 -4.17 6.93 -4.14
C MET A 56 -4.04 5.44 -4.47
N LYS A 57 -3.00 5.04 -5.23
CA LYS A 57 -2.70 3.62 -5.48
C LYS A 57 -2.58 2.79 -4.20
N TYR A 58 -2.09 3.36 -3.10
CA TYR A 58 -1.99 2.66 -1.81
C TYR A 58 -3.34 2.37 -1.15
N PHE A 59 -4.41 3.05 -1.60
CA PHE A 59 -5.76 2.97 -1.06
C PHE A 59 -6.74 2.22 -1.98
N ARG A 60 -6.26 1.65 -3.11
CA ARG A 60 -7.11 0.96 -4.09
C ARG A 60 -8.02 -0.12 -3.50
N GLN A 61 -7.55 -0.87 -2.50
CA GLN A 61 -8.34 -1.91 -1.81
C GLN A 61 -9.50 -1.35 -0.96
N GLU A 62 -9.46 -0.07 -0.62
CA GLU A 62 -10.52 0.62 0.12
C GLU A 62 -11.53 1.26 -0.82
N GLU A 63 -11.09 1.73 -1.99
CA GLU A 63 -11.96 2.31 -3.03
C GLU A 63 -12.72 1.24 -3.82
N GLU A 64 -12.06 0.15 -4.20
CA GLU A 64 -12.64 -0.92 -5.01
C GLU A 64 -12.73 -2.21 -4.19
N PRO A 65 -13.89 -2.54 -3.59
CA PRO A 65 -14.06 -3.79 -2.86
C PRO A 65 -13.90 -5.02 -3.77
N ALA A 66 -14.22 -4.87 -5.07
CA ALA A 66 -13.97 -5.88 -6.08
C ALA A 66 -12.47 -6.13 -6.34
N ALA A 67 -11.56 -5.24 -5.93
CA ALA A 67 -10.12 -5.46 -6.06
C ALA A 67 -9.56 -6.37 -4.95
N ARG A 68 -10.36 -6.73 -3.94
CA ARG A 68 -9.95 -7.68 -2.90
C ARG A 68 -10.08 -9.11 -3.42
N LEU A 69 -9.12 -9.97 -3.03
CA LEU A 69 -9.27 -11.39 -3.30
C LEU A 69 -10.50 -11.94 -2.57
N PRO A 70 -11.21 -12.90 -3.18
CA PRO A 70 -12.35 -13.56 -2.54
C PRO A 70 -11.91 -14.21 -1.24
N ALA A 71 -12.71 -14.06 -0.19
CA ALA A 71 -12.36 -14.55 1.15
C ALA A 71 -12.31 -16.08 1.22
N ASN A 72 -13.15 -16.75 0.41
CA ASN A 72 -13.30 -18.20 0.41
C ASN A 72 -13.15 -18.76 -1.01
N PHE A 73 -12.74 -20.02 -1.09
CA PHE A 73 -12.64 -20.76 -2.35
C PHE A 73 -13.94 -20.76 -3.16
N ILE A 74 -15.09 -20.99 -2.51
CA ILE A 74 -16.39 -21.04 -3.21
C ILE A 74 -16.73 -19.68 -3.87
N SER A 75 -16.50 -18.56 -3.18
CA SER A 75 -16.70 -17.23 -3.78
C SER A 75 -15.74 -16.98 -4.95
N GLY A 76 -14.47 -17.39 -4.84
CA GLY A 76 -13.50 -17.21 -5.92
C GLY A 76 -13.78 -18.10 -7.13
N PHE A 77 -14.27 -19.32 -6.88
CA PHE A 77 -14.71 -20.24 -7.92
C PHE A 77 -15.93 -19.71 -8.68
N LEU A 78 -16.95 -19.22 -7.96
CA LEU A 78 -18.17 -18.66 -8.58
C LEU A 78 -17.90 -17.36 -9.35
N GLU A 79 -16.96 -16.53 -8.87
CA GLU A 79 -16.55 -15.30 -9.55
C GLU A 79 -15.54 -15.54 -10.70
N GLY A 80 -14.99 -16.76 -10.84
CA GLY A 80 -13.98 -17.09 -11.86
C GLY A 80 -12.63 -16.42 -11.61
N ARG A 81 -12.27 -16.14 -10.35
CA ARG A 81 -11.07 -15.37 -9.94
C ARG A 81 -10.03 -16.23 -9.23
N ASN A 82 -9.96 -17.51 -9.58
CA ASN A 82 -9.00 -18.49 -9.05
C ASN A 82 -7.62 -18.35 -9.72
#